data_AF-A0A1J5LE45-F1
#
_entry.id   AF-A0A1J5LE45-F1
#
_cell.length_a   1.000
_cell.length_b   1.000
_cell.length_c   1.000
_cell.angle_alpha   90.00
_cell.angle_beta   90.00
_cell.angle_gamma   90.00
#
_symmetry.space_group_name_H-M   'P 1'
#
loop_
_entity.id
_entity.type
_entity.pdbx_description
1 polymer ?
#
loop_
_entity_poly.entity_id
_entity_poly.type
_entity_poly.pdbx_seq_one_letter_code
_entity_poly.pdbx_strand_id
1 'polypeptide(L)'
;KDYKLSLNNSKTILYEKPLITEITIAKNKVINLLKEGIKFKIIKENEKEDKEIPEEKKSDEDYIPRKKIKVSDVDIRCDSNKLITEFKTIVVVSNVAYKDIMNYTLAIFKSSLLRNLKKYEEHKKRLDKDKFKGLLTKEEEKKLIKQEANFTNYIVEMLDFVFFLYGVSPKVNSTIKLVNILSFIIKSFRKRYKFQFDEPKDGKTYALKNQFNKLNQEVVFKKILDEVILILDKSKIDEHLQIETLYLLIVLKELGKEYRLTRNQLVKYLNLNIIKKDDDSLDYEFKNEINYFVITVLLFYFKDIKQYSLLKEAVKKAIIIKITGIEENKRTKHSELVLLFFDLISCPYLNEQDFKFKRQVLTLFGVKTEKLEFIKFVVKQKYWFTKWDNFNLLEEMNAKSSLEPYS
;
A
#
# COMPACT_ATOMS: atom_id res chain seq x y z
N LYS A 1 21.91 -33.61 32.50
CA LYS A 1 22.26 -32.16 32.59
C LYS A 1 21.82 -31.51 31.27
N ASP A 2 20.53 -31.62 30.93
CA ASP A 2 20.13 -31.85 29.52
C ASP A 2 19.44 -30.68 28.81
N TYR A 3 19.53 -29.48 29.37
CA TYR A 3 19.10 -28.27 28.68
C TYR A 3 20.21 -27.22 28.76
N LYS A 4 20.78 -26.88 27.59
CA LYS A 4 21.69 -25.74 27.41
C LYS A 4 20.91 -24.41 27.54
N LEU A 5 20.41 -24.14 28.75
CA LEU A 5 19.85 -22.85 29.12
C LEU A 5 20.93 -21.95 29.75
N SER A 6 22.11 -21.90 29.15
CA SER A 6 23.15 -20.95 29.57
C SER A 6 22.80 -19.56 29.05
N LEU A 7 22.60 -18.60 29.94
CA LEU A 7 22.55 -17.18 29.58
C LEU A 7 23.86 -16.82 28.89
N ASN A 8 23.78 -16.26 27.68
CA ASN A 8 24.97 -15.84 26.96
C ASN A 8 25.50 -14.55 27.61
N ASN A 9 26.52 -14.69 28.46
CA ASN A 9 27.15 -13.57 29.15
C ASN A 9 27.69 -12.50 28.20
N SER A 10 28.00 -12.83 26.93
CA SER A 10 28.42 -11.84 25.93
C SER A 10 27.29 -10.92 25.46
N LYS A 11 26.03 -11.21 25.81
CA LYS A 11 24.84 -10.38 25.53
C LYS A 11 24.31 -9.67 26.79
N THR A 12 24.97 -9.86 27.94
CA THR A 12 24.58 -9.23 29.20
C THR A 12 25.13 -7.81 29.23
N ILE A 13 24.24 -6.82 29.28
CA ILE A 13 24.59 -5.40 29.42
C ILE A 13 24.21 -4.97 30.84
N LEU A 14 25.17 -4.41 31.58
CA LEU A 14 24.94 -3.85 32.91
C LEU A 14 24.47 -2.40 32.77
N TYR A 15 23.34 -2.07 33.37
CA TYR A 15 22.82 -0.70 33.42
C TYR A 15 22.88 -0.18 34.86
N GLU A 16 23.45 1.01 35.02
CA GLU A 16 23.40 1.75 36.28
C GLU A 16 22.06 2.48 36.43
N LYS A 17 21.64 2.76 37.68
CA LYS A 17 20.42 3.52 37.93
C LYS A 17 20.65 5.00 37.59
N PRO A 18 19.69 5.70 36.96
CA PRO A 18 18.34 5.25 36.58
C PRO A 18 18.34 4.31 35.36
N LEU A 19 17.51 3.25 35.42
CA LEU A 19 17.41 2.25 34.35
C LEU A 19 16.78 2.85 33.09
N ILE A 20 17.62 3.37 32.20
CA ILE A 20 17.21 3.86 30.89
C ILE A 20 18.10 3.25 29.81
N THR A 21 17.46 2.59 28.83
CA THR A 21 18.19 2.00 27.70
C THR A 21 18.31 2.99 26.57
N GLU A 22 19.34 2.81 25.73
CA GLU A 22 19.58 3.55 24.50
C GLU A 22 18.36 3.53 23.58
N ILE A 23 17.70 2.37 23.47
CA ILE A 23 16.45 2.20 22.72
C ILE A 23 15.34 3.07 23.31
N THR A 24 15.23 3.16 24.63
CA THR A 24 14.22 3.98 25.31
C THR A 24 14.46 5.46 25.06
N ILE A 25 15.72 5.90 25.16
CA ILE A 25 16.13 7.27 24.81
C ILE A 25 15.78 7.59 23.36
N ALA A 26 16.14 6.70 22.44
CA ALA A 26 15.88 6.86 21.02
C ALA A 26 14.38 6.94 20.73
N LYS A 27 13.56 6.06 21.33
CA LYS A 27 12.09 6.10 21.19
C LYS A 27 11.50 7.42 21.67
N ASN A 28 11.92 7.92 22.82
CA ASN A 28 11.47 9.22 23.33
C ASN A 28 11.84 10.38 22.40
N LYS A 29 13.06 10.38 21.86
CA LYS A 29 13.49 11.38 20.86
C LYS A 29 12.67 11.29 19.57
N VAL A 30 12.35 10.07 19.10
CA VAL A 30 11.49 9.87 17.93
C VAL A 30 10.08 10.42 18.16
N ILE A 31 9.51 10.25 19.36
CA ILE A 31 8.20 10.83 19.67
C ILE A 31 8.24 12.35 19.52
N ASN A 32 9.28 13.00 20.05
CA ASN A 32 9.42 14.45 19.97
C ASN A 32 9.63 14.92 18.53
N LEU A 33 10.50 14.24 17.78
CA LEU A 33 10.70 14.47 16.35
C LEU A 33 9.38 14.46 15.58
N LEU A 34 8.56 13.41 15.76
CA LEU A 34 7.30 13.29 15.03
C LEU A 34 6.25 14.30 15.51
N LYS A 35 6.25 14.69 16.78
CA LYS A 35 5.35 15.72 17.31
C LYS A 35 5.67 17.11 16.79
N GLU A 36 6.95 17.45 16.73
CA GLU A 36 7.42 18.78 16.31
C GLU A 36 7.49 18.91 14.79
N GLY A 37 7.96 17.87 14.11
CA GLY A 37 8.16 17.85 12.66
C GLY A 37 6.89 17.59 11.85
N ILE A 38 5.84 17.00 12.44
CA ILE A 38 4.55 16.72 11.76
C ILE A 38 3.45 17.53 12.44
N LYS A 39 3.28 18.78 11.98
CA LYS A 39 2.22 19.67 12.45
C LYS A 39 0.98 19.52 11.58
N PHE A 40 -0.16 19.27 12.22
CA PHE A 40 -1.47 19.27 11.56
C PHE A 40 -2.54 19.80 12.51
N LYS A 41 -3.07 20.98 12.21
CA LYS A 41 -4.18 21.60 12.96
C LYS A 41 -5.21 22.16 11.98
N ILE A 42 -6.48 21.89 12.27
CA ILE A 42 -7.61 22.54 11.62
C ILE A 42 -8.21 23.51 12.63
N ILE A 43 -8.35 24.79 12.24
CA ILE A 43 -8.95 25.82 13.08
C ILE A 43 -10.42 25.45 13.34
N LYS A 44 -10.82 25.51 14.62
CA LYS A 44 -12.20 25.20 15.03
C LYS A 44 -13.16 26.28 14.53
N GLU A 45 -14.42 25.93 14.29
CA GLU A 45 -15.41 26.90 13.77
C GLU A 45 -15.62 28.12 14.67
N ASN A 46 -15.56 27.93 15.99
CA ASN A 46 -15.69 29.02 16.95
C ASN A 46 -14.49 29.98 16.98
N GLU A 47 -13.33 29.56 16.46
CA GLU A 47 -12.11 30.38 16.36
C GLU A 47 -12.05 31.15 15.03
N LYS A 48 -13.02 30.97 14.13
CA LYS A 48 -13.06 31.64 12.83
C LYS A 48 -13.82 32.96 12.89
N GLU A 49 -13.32 33.92 12.11
CA GLU A 49 -13.96 35.20 11.87
C GLU A 49 -15.29 35.00 11.12
N ASP A 50 -16.30 35.77 11.52
CA ASP A 50 -17.57 35.85 10.82
C ASP A 50 -17.45 36.61 9.50
N LYS A 51 -18.24 36.18 8.51
CA LYS A 51 -18.50 36.98 7.31
C LYS A 51 -19.30 38.21 7.68
N GLU A 52 -19.17 39.24 6.85
CA GLU A 52 -20.01 40.42 6.98
C GLU A 52 -21.49 40.04 6.82
N ILE A 53 -22.34 40.62 7.66
CA ILE A 53 -23.79 40.42 7.61
C ILE A 53 -24.30 41.16 6.38
N PRO A 54 -24.98 40.48 5.43
CA PRO A 54 -25.61 41.14 4.29
C PRO A 54 -26.56 42.24 4.76
N GLU A 55 -26.63 43.37 4.03
CA GLU A 55 -27.43 44.53 4.47
C GLU A 55 -28.90 44.19 4.72
N GLU A 56 -29.46 43.31 3.89
CA GLU A 56 -30.82 42.77 3.97
C GLU A 56 -31.09 41.95 5.25
N LYS A 57 -30.03 41.51 5.93
CA LYS A 57 -30.10 40.69 7.14
C LYS A 57 -29.57 41.39 8.39
N LYS A 58 -29.20 42.67 8.30
CA LYS A 58 -28.74 43.46 9.45
C LYS A 58 -29.85 43.66 10.51
N SER A 59 -31.11 43.60 10.09
CA SER A 59 -32.29 43.74 10.98
C SER A 59 -32.81 42.42 11.54
N ASP A 60 -32.24 41.28 11.15
CA ASP A 60 -32.62 39.95 11.62
C ASP A 60 -31.73 39.57 12.82
N GLU A 61 -32.22 39.78 14.05
CA GLU A 61 -31.47 39.56 15.29
C GLU A 61 -31.04 38.09 15.48
N ASP A 62 -31.74 37.15 14.85
CA ASP A 62 -31.44 35.71 14.90
C ASP A 62 -30.47 35.26 13.78
N TYR A 63 -30.01 36.17 12.91
CA TYR A 63 -29.11 35.82 11.82
C TYR A 63 -27.69 35.50 12.31
N ILE A 64 -27.31 34.22 12.25
CA ILE A 64 -25.95 33.78 12.54
C ILE A 64 -25.09 33.90 11.27
N PRO A 65 -24.08 34.81 11.23
CA PRO A 65 -23.20 34.93 10.08
C PRO A 65 -22.36 33.67 9.88
N ARG A 66 -22.13 33.32 8.61
CA ARG A 66 -21.25 32.20 8.26
C ARG A 66 -19.80 32.55 8.56
N LYS A 67 -18.99 31.54 8.87
CA LYS A 67 -17.56 31.72 9.07
C LYS A 67 -16.82 31.97 7.75
N LYS A 68 -15.83 32.88 7.78
CA LYS A 68 -14.89 33.10 6.67
C LYS A 68 -14.03 31.86 6.46
N ILE A 69 -13.76 31.53 5.21
CA ILE A 69 -12.81 30.47 4.84
C ILE A 69 -11.46 31.11 4.51
N LYS A 70 -10.40 30.66 5.18
CA LYS A 70 -9.01 31.08 4.93
C LYS A 70 -8.14 29.87 4.61
N VAL A 71 -7.11 30.07 3.78
CA VAL A 71 -6.14 28.98 3.51
C VAL A 71 -5.46 28.51 4.80
N SER A 72 -5.21 29.44 5.73
CA SER A 72 -4.65 29.20 7.06
C SER A 72 -5.55 28.40 8.01
N ASP A 73 -6.81 28.14 7.64
CA ASP A 73 -7.70 27.28 8.45
C ASP A 73 -7.16 25.86 8.60
N VAL A 74 -6.26 25.45 7.71
CA VAL A 74 -5.56 24.17 7.74
C VAL A 74 -4.07 24.47 7.87
N ASP A 75 -3.57 24.47 9.11
CA ASP A 75 -2.15 24.68 9.43
C ASP A 75 -1.42 23.34 9.38
N ILE A 76 -0.61 23.18 8.35
CA ILE A 76 0.11 21.95 8.06
C ILE A 76 1.59 22.27 7.88
N ARG A 77 2.45 21.50 8.54
CA ARG A 77 3.91 21.55 8.34
C ARG A 77 4.47 20.14 8.41
N CYS A 78 5.22 19.78 7.38
CA CYS A 78 6.02 18.56 7.29
C CYS A 78 7.14 18.85 6.32
N ASP A 79 8.37 18.55 6.71
CA ASP A 79 9.55 18.63 5.85
C ASP A 79 10.26 17.29 5.98
N SER A 80 10.19 16.49 4.93
CA SER A 80 10.77 15.16 4.89
C SER A 80 12.28 15.20 5.08
N ASN A 81 12.99 16.15 4.47
CA ASN A 81 14.44 16.27 4.58
C ASN A 81 14.86 16.56 6.03
N LYS A 82 14.14 17.45 6.70
CA LYS A 82 14.36 17.73 8.12
C LYS A 82 14.08 16.49 8.98
N LEU A 83 12.93 15.84 8.78
CA LEU A 83 12.57 14.61 9.49
C LEU A 83 13.60 13.49 9.31
N ILE A 84 14.08 13.29 8.08
CA ILE A 84 15.11 12.29 7.74
C ILE A 84 16.41 12.62 8.47
N THR A 85 16.85 13.88 8.44
CA THR A 85 18.12 14.32 9.02
C THR A 85 18.10 14.17 10.54
N GLU A 86 17.03 14.61 11.19
CA GLU A 86 16.87 14.48 12.64
C GLU A 86 16.72 13.01 13.05
N PHE A 87 16.00 12.19 12.27
CA PHE A 87 15.91 10.75 12.54
C PHE A 87 17.27 10.05 12.46
N LYS A 88 18.07 10.34 11.42
CA LYS A 88 19.47 9.86 11.31
C LYS A 88 20.30 10.28 12.52
N THR A 89 20.14 11.53 12.95
CA THR A 89 20.82 12.07 14.14
C THR A 89 20.42 11.30 15.40
N ILE A 90 19.14 10.98 15.59
CA ILE A 90 18.66 10.19 16.75
C ILE A 90 19.30 8.81 16.78
N VAL A 91 19.41 8.14 15.63
CA VAL A 91 20.03 6.81 15.49
C VAL A 91 21.49 6.86 15.93
N VAL A 92 22.26 7.84 15.44
CA VAL A 92 23.67 8.01 15.76
C VAL A 92 23.87 8.42 17.23
N VAL A 93 23.21 9.48 17.68
CA VAL A 93 23.41 10.04 19.04
C VAL A 93 22.94 9.08 20.13
N SER A 94 21.88 8.30 19.86
CA SER A 94 21.40 7.30 20.83
C SER A 94 22.14 5.97 20.71
N ASN A 95 23.13 5.83 19.81
CA ASN A 95 23.88 4.59 19.60
C ASN A 95 23.00 3.34 19.38
N VAL A 96 21.96 3.48 18.55
CA VAL A 96 21.06 2.37 18.18
C VAL A 96 21.16 2.08 16.69
N ALA A 97 20.77 0.88 16.26
CA ALA A 97 20.60 0.61 14.84
C ALA A 97 19.18 0.98 14.38
N TYR A 98 19.02 1.28 13.08
CA TYR A 98 17.71 1.57 12.48
C TYR A 98 16.65 0.52 12.86
N LYS A 99 17.03 -0.76 12.82
CA LYS A 99 16.15 -1.89 13.11
C LYS A 99 15.53 -1.85 14.51
N ASP A 100 16.17 -1.21 15.49
CA ASP A 100 15.76 -1.23 16.89
C ASP A 100 14.59 -0.27 17.16
N ILE A 101 14.48 0.80 16.36
CA ILE A 101 13.43 1.82 16.50
C ILE A 101 12.48 1.91 15.31
N MET A 102 12.74 1.20 14.21
CA MET A 102 11.95 1.28 12.97
C MET A 102 10.48 0.93 13.19
N ASN A 103 10.21 -0.22 13.82
CA ASN A 103 8.85 -0.71 14.01
C ASN A 103 7.99 0.25 14.85
N TYR A 104 8.63 0.86 15.85
CA TYR A 104 8.02 1.85 16.74
C TYR A 104 7.75 3.16 16.01
N THR A 105 8.74 3.66 15.27
CA THR A 105 8.64 4.89 14.46
C THR A 105 7.51 4.78 13.45
N LEU A 106 7.45 3.69 12.68
CA LEU A 106 6.39 3.43 11.70
C LEU A 106 5.01 3.33 12.34
N ALA A 107 4.88 2.80 13.56
CA ALA A 107 3.61 2.73 14.26
C ALA A 107 3.07 4.12 14.64
N ILE A 108 3.91 4.97 15.24
CA ILE A 108 3.52 6.35 15.61
C ILE A 108 3.22 7.16 14.34
N PHE A 109 4.08 7.05 13.34
CA PHE A 109 3.92 7.72 12.06
C PHE A 109 2.59 7.34 11.40
N LYS A 110 2.30 6.03 11.30
CA LYS A 110 1.02 5.50 10.78
C LYS A 110 -0.16 6.12 11.54
N SER A 111 -0.17 6.04 12.86
CA SER A 111 -1.26 6.55 13.69
C SER A 111 -1.47 8.06 13.50
N SER A 112 -0.38 8.84 13.41
CA SER A 112 -0.45 10.28 13.15
C SER A 112 -1.03 10.58 11.76
N LEU A 113 -0.51 9.93 10.73
CA LEU A 113 -0.95 10.08 9.34
C LEU A 113 -2.44 9.73 9.17
N LEU A 114 -2.87 8.56 9.66
CA LEU A 114 -4.25 8.09 9.55
C LEU A 114 -5.22 9.07 10.23
N ARG A 115 -4.86 9.56 11.42
CA ARG A 115 -5.65 10.56 12.14
C ARG A 115 -5.74 11.88 11.38
N ASN A 116 -4.62 12.41 10.89
CA ASN A 116 -4.58 13.69 10.18
C ASN A 116 -5.36 13.62 8.87
N LEU A 117 -5.25 12.49 8.17
CA LEU A 117 -5.98 12.26 6.93
C LEU A 117 -7.49 12.18 7.15
N LYS A 118 -7.97 11.44 8.17
CA LYS A 118 -9.40 11.41 8.53
C LYS A 118 -9.94 12.80 8.87
N LYS A 119 -9.22 13.57 9.70
CA LYS A 119 -9.59 14.94 10.06
C LYS A 119 -9.73 15.83 8.83
N TYR A 120 -8.79 15.74 7.88
CA TYR A 120 -8.86 16.50 6.64
C TYR A 120 -10.04 16.06 5.77
N GLU A 121 -10.29 14.75 5.65
CA GLU A 121 -11.41 14.23 4.88
C GLU A 121 -12.76 14.80 5.35
N GLU A 122 -12.98 14.80 6.66
CA GLU A 122 -14.19 15.31 7.31
C GLU A 122 -14.34 16.82 7.09
N HIS A 123 -13.26 17.57 7.35
CA HIS A 123 -13.23 19.02 7.14
C HIS A 123 -13.58 19.39 5.70
N LYS A 124 -12.94 18.73 4.74
CA LYS A 124 -13.16 18.97 3.32
C LYS A 124 -14.56 18.57 2.88
N LYS A 125 -15.06 17.40 3.30
CA LYS A 125 -16.41 16.93 2.95
C LYS A 125 -17.48 17.93 3.38
N ARG A 126 -17.32 18.55 4.56
CA ARG A 126 -18.22 19.60 5.05
C ARG A 126 -18.18 20.84 4.12
N LEU A 127 -17.00 21.35 3.79
CA LEU A 127 -16.87 22.52 2.90
C LEU A 127 -17.34 22.23 1.48
N ASP A 128 -17.17 20.99 1.01
CA ASP A 128 -17.69 20.54 -0.28
C ASP A 128 -19.21 20.45 -0.31
N LYS A 129 -19.86 20.18 0.84
CA LYS A 129 -21.31 20.23 1.00
C LYS A 129 -21.82 21.67 0.91
N ASP A 130 -21.11 22.60 1.56
CA ASP A 130 -21.44 24.02 1.47
C ASP A 130 -21.28 24.54 0.04
N LYS A 131 -20.22 24.09 -0.65
CA LYS A 131 -19.99 24.43 -2.07
C LYS A 131 -21.10 23.88 -2.95
N PHE A 132 -21.52 22.65 -2.72
CA PHE A 132 -22.60 22.02 -3.47
C PHE A 132 -23.94 22.75 -3.32
N LYS A 133 -24.22 23.32 -2.14
CA LYS A 133 -25.40 24.15 -1.87
C LYS A 133 -25.30 25.58 -2.41
N GLY A 134 -24.21 25.94 -3.11
CA GLY A 134 -24.00 27.29 -3.65
C GLY A 134 -23.68 28.35 -2.59
N LEU A 135 -23.18 27.94 -1.42
CA LEU A 135 -23.00 28.81 -0.25
C LEU A 135 -21.60 29.45 -0.18
N LEU A 136 -20.73 29.17 -1.15
CA LEU A 136 -19.36 29.68 -1.23
C LEU A 136 -19.22 30.65 -2.40
N THR A 137 -18.41 31.68 -2.19
CA THR A 137 -17.99 32.57 -3.27
C THR A 137 -16.90 31.92 -4.11
N LYS A 138 -16.70 32.41 -5.35
CA LYS A 138 -15.61 31.96 -6.23
C LYS A 138 -14.22 32.07 -5.57
N GLU A 139 -14.01 33.08 -4.73
CA GLU A 139 -12.76 33.25 -4.00
C GLU A 139 -12.56 32.19 -2.91
N GLU A 140 -13.62 31.83 -2.19
CA GLU A 140 -13.57 30.77 -1.19
C GLU A 140 -13.31 29.42 -1.83
N GLU A 141 -13.89 29.15 -2.99
CA GLU A 141 -13.57 27.94 -3.76
C GLU A 141 -12.09 27.88 -4.15
N LYS A 142 -11.49 29.00 -4.58
CA LYS A 142 -10.04 29.08 -4.85
C LYS A 142 -9.21 28.77 -3.59
N LYS A 143 -9.66 29.23 -2.41
CA LYS A 143 -9.00 28.91 -1.13
C LYS A 143 -9.09 27.42 -0.79
N LEU A 144 -10.23 26.76 -1.03
CA LEU A 144 -10.36 25.30 -0.86
C LEU A 144 -9.39 24.53 -1.75
N ILE A 145 -9.24 24.94 -3.01
CA ILE A 145 -8.27 24.33 -3.94
C ILE A 145 -6.85 24.47 -3.39
N LYS A 146 -6.49 25.64 -2.86
CA LYS A 146 -5.18 25.87 -2.22
C LYS A 146 -4.98 25.03 -0.96
N GLN A 147 -5.98 24.93 -0.09
CA GLN A 147 -5.92 24.05 1.09
C GLN A 147 -5.67 22.60 0.68
N GLU A 148 -6.33 22.13 -0.37
CA GLU A 148 -6.16 20.79 -0.90
C GLU A 148 -4.77 20.55 -1.50
N ALA A 149 -4.24 21.50 -2.26
CA ALA A 149 -2.88 21.44 -2.79
C ALA A 149 -1.85 21.37 -1.64
N ASN A 150 -2.00 22.19 -0.61
CA ASN A 150 -1.13 22.18 0.57
C ASN A 150 -1.19 20.83 1.31
N PHE A 151 -2.40 20.27 1.49
CA PHE A 151 -2.57 18.95 2.08
C PHE A 151 -1.94 17.84 1.21
N THR A 152 -2.05 17.97 -0.10
CA THR A 152 -1.44 17.03 -1.07
C THR A 152 0.08 17.05 -0.93
N ASN A 153 0.70 18.23 -0.89
CA ASN A 153 2.14 18.37 -0.67
C ASN A 153 2.55 17.78 0.69
N TYR A 154 1.77 18.01 1.75
CA TYR A 154 2.01 17.37 3.03
C TYR A 154 1.99 15.83 2.95
N ILE A 155 1.07 15.23 2.20
CA ILE A 155 1.05 13.77 1.98
C ILE A 155 2.27 13.31 1.20
N VAL A 156 2.75 14.09 0.22
CA VAL A 156 4.00 13.80 -0.51
C VAL A 156 5.21 13.80 0.45
N GLU A 157 5.36 14.81 1.31
CA GLU A 157 6.43 14.85 2.32
C GLU A 157 6.35 13.67 3.31
N MET A 158 5.14 13.29 3.71
CA MET A 158 4.92 12.11 4.54
C MET A 158 5.32 10.82 3.79
N LEU A 159 5.05 10.72 2.48
CA LEU A 159 5.48 9.60 1.66
C LEU A 159 7.01 9.53 1.55
N ASP A 160 7.68 10.66 1.32
CA ASP A 160 9.15 10.73 1.30
C ASP A 160 9.77 10.17 2.58
N PHE A 161 9.24 10.60 3.73
CA PHE A 161 9.74 10.11 5.01
C PHE A 161 9.46 8.61 5.22
N VAL A 162 8.26 8.11 4.91
CA VAL A 162 7.95 6.68 5.12
C VAL A 162 8.74 5.76 4.18
N PHE A 163 8.98 6.18 2.94
CA PHE A 163 9.81 5.43 1.99
C PHE A 163 11.28 5.46 2.38
N PHE A 164 11.79 6.56 2.93
CA PHE A 164 13.11 6.58 3.57
C PHE A 164 13.19 5.56 4.73
N LEU A 165 12.23 5.60 5.66
CA LEU A 165 12.19 4.68 6.81
C LEU A 165 12.19 3.22 6.33
N TYR A 166 11.38 2.90 5.32
CA TYR A 166 11.38 1.57 4.74
C TYR A 166 12.73 1.21 4.08
N GLY A 167 13.27 2.12 3.26
CA GLY A 167 14.49 1.87 2.49
C GLY A 167 15.74 1.63 3.33
N VAL A 168 15.83 2.17 4.55
CA VAL A 168 16.99 1.95 5.43
C VAL A 168 16.93 0.65 6.24
N SER A 169 15.75 0.03 6.40
CA SER A 169 15.60 -1.23 7.12
C SER A 169 14.38 -2.03 6.61
N PRO A 170 14.43 -2.54 5.37
CA PRO A 170 13.36 -3.37 4.81
C PRO A 170 13.29 -4.70 5.57
N LYS A 171 12.11 -5.00 6.12
CA LYS A 171 11.79 -6.22 6.88
C LYS A 171 10.29 -6.46 6.78
N VAL A 172 9.84 -7.71 6.88
CA VAL A 172 8.41 -8.10 6.89
C VAL A 172 7.51 -7.11 7.66
N ASN A 173 7.81 -6.81 8.93
CA ASN A 173 6.95 -5.93 9.74
C ASN A 173 6.93 -4.48 9.21
N SER A 174 8.09 -3.97 8.76
CA SER A 174 8.19 -2.64 8.13
C SER A 174 7.40 -2.59 6.83
N THR A 175 7.47 -3.65 6.01
CA THR A 175 6.72 -3.79 4.75
C THR A 175 5.23 -3.81 5.00
N ILE A 176 4.78 -4.58 5.99
CA ILE A 176 3.36 -4.68 6.35
C ILE A 176 2.82 -3.28 6.74
N LYS A 177 3.58 -2.54 7.54
CA LYS A 177 3.22 -1.18 7.94
C LYS A 177 3.22 -0.20 6.77
N LEU A 178 4.23 -0.24 5.91
CA LEU A 178 4.29 0.58 4.69
C LEU A 178 3.07 0.29 3.80
N VAL A 179 2.81 -0.97 3.47
CA VAL A 179 1.70 -1.37 2.61
C VAL A 179 0.36 -0.93 3.18
N ASN A 180 0.17 -1.07 4.50
CA ASN A 180 -1.05 -0.59 5.15
C ASN A 180 -1.21 0.94 5.05
N ILE A 181 -0.13 1.70 5.26
CA ILE A 181 -0.10 3.16 5.08
C ILE A 181 -0.48 3.51 3.64
N LEU A 182 0.16 2.89 2.66
CA LEU A 182 -0.08 3.15 1.24
C LEU A 182 -1.53 2.82 0.85
N SER A 183 -2.06 1.65 1.25
CA SER A 183 -3.45 1.29 1.01
C SER A 183 -4.45 2.26 1.64
N PHE A 184 -4.15 2.78 2.83
CA PHE A 184 -4.98 3.80 3.47
C PHE A 184 -5.00 5.10 2.66
N ILE A 185 -3.82 5.60 2.26
CA ILE A 185 -3.70 6.79 1.40
C ILE A 185 -4.46 6.58 0.09
N ILE A 186 -4.24 5.45 -0.60
CA ILE A 186 -4.89 5.15 -1.89
C ILE A 186 -6.41 5.12 -1.75
N LYS A 187 -6.93 4.42 -0.73
CA LYS A 187 -8.38 4.34 -0.48
C LYS A 187 -8.97 5.72 -0.22
N SER A 188 -8.29 6.54 0.56
CA SER A 188 -8.71 7.89 0.90
C SER A 188 -8.72 8.86 -0.28
N PHE A 189 -7.66 8.85 -1.09
CA PHE A 189 -7.58 9.71 -2.28
C PHE A 189 -8.61 9.33 -3.35
N ARG A 190 -9.01 8.06 -3.42
CA ARG A 190 -10.05 7.57 -4.33
C ARG A 190 -11.47 7.68 -3.81
N LYS A 191 -11.63 7.94 -2.52
CA LYS A 191 -12.93 7.97 -1.88
C LYS A 191 -13.84 8.94 -2.64
N ARG A 192 -15.11 8.52 -2.82
CA ARG A 192 -16.16 9.37 -3.38
C ARG A 192 -17.28 9.44 -2.37
N TYR A 193 -17.96 10.58 -2.33
CA TYR A 193 -19.18 10.74 -1.56
C TYR A 193 -20.33 11.19 -2.46
N LYS A 194 -21.54 10.89 -2.02
CA LYS A 194 -22.79 11.25 -2.68
C LYS A 194 -23.39 12.45 -1.95
N PHE A 195 -23.80 13.46 -2.70
CA PHE A 195 -24.66 14.54 -2.20
C PHE A 195 -26.01 14.41 -2.87
N GLN A 196 -27.07 14.29 -2.07
CA GLN A 196 -28.44 14.25 -2.59
C GLN A 196 -28.89 15.66 -2.97
N PHE A 197 -29.67 15.75 -4.05
CA PHE A 197 -30.40 16.96 -4.40
C PHE A 197 -31.77 16.92 -3.74
N ASP A 198 -32.27 18.09 -3.31
CA ASP A 198 -33.63 18.22 -2.78
C ASP A 198 -34.67 18.02 -3.90
N GLU A 199 -34.35 18.48 -5.12
CA GLU A 199 -35.11 18.22 -6.35
C GLU A 199 -34.19 17.60 -7.43
N PRO A 200 -34.67 16.64 -8.25
CA PRO A 200 -33.85 16.00 -9.27
C PRO A 200 -33.28 17.02 -10.27
N LYS A 201 -31.95 17.05 -10.43
CA LYS A 201 -31.27 17.81 -11.49
C LYS A 201 -30.83 16.85 -12.59
N ASP A 202 -31.21 17.13 -13.84
CA ASP A 202 -30.93 16.28 -15.01
C ASP A 202 -31.31 14.80 -14.80
N GLY A 203 -32.46 14.56 -14.16
CA GLY A 203 -32.97 13.21 -13.85
C GLY A 203 -32.18 12.46 -12.76
N LYS A 204 -31.21 13.11 -12.10
CA LYS A 204 -30.41 12.50 -11.02
C LYS A 204 -30.82 13.03 -9.66
N THR A 205 -30.95 12.11 -8.70
CA THR A 205 -31.25 12.42 -7.30
C THR A 205 -29.99 12.70 -6.47
N TYR A 206 -28.79 12.49 -7.03
CA TYR A 206 -27.53 12.75 -6.35
C TYR A 206 -26.39 13.14 -7.30
N ALA A 207 -25.42 13.87 -6.76
CA ALA A 207 -24.12 14.11 -7.37
C ALA A 207 -23.04 13.24 -6.71
N LEU A 208 -22.23 12.58 -7.53
CA LEU A 208 -21.02 11.89 -7.08
C LEU A 208 -19.84 12.85 -7.15
N LYS A 209 -19.12 13.03 -6.05
CA LYS A 209 -17.94 13.90 -6.01
C LYS A 209 -16.76 13.18 -5.37
N ASN A 210 -15.59 13.39 -5.95
CA ASN A 210 -14.34 12.82 -5.45
C ASN A 210 -13.91 13.55 -4.18
N GLN A 211 -13.42 12.80 -3.20
CA GLN A 211 -12.85 13.35 -1.96
C GLN A 211 -11.65 14.25 -2.25
N PHE A 212 -10.87 13.93 -3.27
CA PHE A 212 -9.75 14.73 -3.76
C PHE A 212 -9.91 15.03 -5.26
N ASN A 213 -9.45 16.18 -5.71
CA ASN A 213 -9.34 16.55 -7.12
C ASN A 213 -8.45 15.54 -7.84
N LYS A 214 -8.79 15.24 -9.10
CA LYS A 214 -8.05 14.31 -9.95
C LYS A 214 -6.56 14.67 -10.06
N LEU A 215 -6.21 15.96 -10.18
CA LEU A 215 -4.81 16.40 -10.23
C LEU A 215 -4.05 16.03 -8.96
N ASN A 216 -4.64 16.26 -7.79
CA ASN A 216 -4.02 15.91 -6.51
C ASN A 216 -3.93 14.39 -6.30
N GLN A 217 -4.92 13.63 -6.79
CA GLN A 217 -4.83 12.17 -6.82
C GLN A 217 -3.64 11.71 -7.68
N GLU A 218 -3.46 12.30 -8.86
CA GLU A 218 -2.36 11.97 -9.77
C GLU A 218 -1.00 12.28 -9.15
N VAL A 219 -0.85 13.41 -8.47
CA VAL A 219 0.40 13.76 -7.74
C VAL A 219 0.76 12.68 -6.72
N VAL A 220 -0.19 12.28 -5.86
CA VAL A 220 0.06 11.28 -4.81
C VAL A 220 0.31 9.90 -5.39
N PHE A 221 -0.50 9.46 -6.38
CA PHE A 221 -0.33 8.14 -6.96
C PHE A 221 0.94 8.01 -7.78
N LYS A 222 1.34 9.06 -8.50
CA LYS A 222 2.64 9.12 -9.17
C LYS A 222 3.77 9.05 -8.15
N LYS A 223 3.69 9.80 -7.03
CA LYS A 223 4.70 9.71 -5.96
C LYS A 223 4.84 8.30 -5.41
N ILE A 224 3.72 7.61 -5.13
CA ILE A 224 3.76 6.21 -4.66
C ILE A 224 4.39 5.30 -5.72
N LEU A 225 4.02 5.46 -7.00
CA LEU A 225 4.58 4.67 -8.09
C LEU A 225 6.10 4.86 -8.21
N ASP A 226 6.56 6.10 -8.24
CA ASP A 226 7.98 6.44 -8.42
C ASP A 226 8.85 5.87 -7.28
N GLU A 227 8.39 6.00 -6.03
CA GLU A 227 9.08 5.46 -4.86
C GLU A 227 9.08 3.93 -4.82
N VAL A 228 7.96 3.30 -5.20
CA VAL A 228 7.91 1.83 -5.33
C VAL A 228 8.87 1.36 -6.41
N ILE A 229 8.92 2.01 -7.58
CA ILE A 229 9.88 1.67 -8.64
C ILE A 229 11.31 1.78 -8.12
N LEU A 230 11.65 2.83 -7.37
CA LEU A 230 12.97 3.02 -6.79
C LEU A 230 13.37 1.87 -5.85
N ILE A 231 12.43 1.37 -5.04
CA ILE A 231 12.64 0.22 -4.17
C ILE A 231 12.84 -1.06 -4.98
N LEU A 232 11.97 -1.32 -5.94
CA LEU A 232 12.02 -2.52 -6.77
C LEU A 232 13.33 -2.58 -7.58
N ASP A 233 13.81 -1.43 -8.06
CA ASP A 233 15.08 -1.34 -8.79
C ASP A 233 16.30 -1.71 -7.94
N LYS A 234 16.26 -1.43 -6.63
CA LYS A 234 17.32 -1.79 -5.67
C LYS A 234 17.18 -3.23 -5.15
N SER A 235 16.01 -3.83 -5.30
CA SER A 235 15.64 -5.09 -4.66
C SER A 235 15.30 -6.14 -5.73
N LYS A 236 16.25 -6.41 -6.63
CA LYS A 236 16.07 -7.43 -7.67
C LYS A 236 15.83 -8.80 -7.05
N ILE A 237 15.00 -9.60 -7.71
CA ILE A 237 14.74 -10.98 -7.31
C ILE A 237 16.02 -11.83 -7.49
N ASP A 238 16.45 -12.49 -6.39
CA ASP A 238 17.51 -13.50 -6.35
C ASP A 238 17.06 -14.76 -5.54
N GLU A 239 17.94 -15.77 -5.43
CA GLU A 239 17.65 -17.03 -4.72
C GLU A 239 17.38 -16.88 -3.21
N HIS A 240 17.89 -15.83 -2.56
CA HIS A 240 17.73 -15.54 -1.14
C HIS A 240 16.59 -14.52 -0.84
N LEU A 241 15.66 -14.42 -1.79
CA LEU A 241 14.55 -13.49 -1.92
C LEU A 241 13.99 -12.81 -0.65
N GLN A 242 13.91 -11.48 -0.70
CA GLN A 242 13.03 -10.67 0.16
C GLN A 242 11.59 -10.70 -0.39
N ILE A 243 10.77 -11.64 0.09
CA ILE A 243 9.33 -11.78 -0.25
C ILE A 243 8.57 -10.46 0.01
N GLU A 244 9.10 -9.60 0.88
CA GLU A 244 8.60 -8.27 1.22
C GLU A 244 8.23 -7.41 0.01
N THR A 245 9.08 -7.36 -1.02
CA THR A 245 8.86 -6.45 -2.16
C THR A 245 7.68 -6.87 -3.03
N LEU A 246 7.25 -8.13 -2.95
CA LEU A 246 6.07 -8.63 -3.66
C LEU A 246 4.79 -7.93 -3.18
N TYR A 247 4.70 -7.54 -1.90
CA TYR A 247 3.55 -6.78 -1.41
C TYR A 247 3.40 -5.42 -2.09
N LEU A 248 4.50 -4.82 -2.56
CA LEU A 248 4.46 -3.55 -3.28
C LEU A 248 3.81 -3.71 -4.66
N LEU A 249 3.93 -4.87 -5.32
CA LEU A 249 3.17 -5.14 -6.55
C LEU A 249 1.67 -5.14 -6.30
N ILE A 250 1.23 -5.64 -5.14
CA ILE A 250 -0.17 -5.63 -4.75
C ILE A 250 -0.66 -4.19 -4.55
N VAL A 251 0.16 -3.32 -3.95
CA VAL A 251 -0.12 -1.87 -3.82
C VAL A 251 -0.24 -1.20 -5.20
N LEU A 252 0.67 -1.47 -6.13
CA LEU A 252 0.60 -0.91 -7.49
C LEU A 252 -0.67 -1.35 -8.23
N LYS A 253 -1.11 -2.60 -8.02
CA LYS A 253 -2.41 -3.06 -8.53
C LYS A 253 -3.54 -2.24 -7.93
N GLU A 254 -3.47 -1.89 -6.65
CA GLU A 254 -4.45 -0.99 -6.04
C GLU A 254 -4.43 0.36 -6.75
N LEU A 255 -3.29 1.00 -7.04
CA LEU A 255 -3.21 2.32 -7.73
C LEU A 255 -3.93 2.42 -9.07
N GLY A 256 -4.19 1.31 -9.74
CA GLY A 256 -5.06 1.24 -10.93
C GLY A 256 -4.28 1.10 -12.23
N LYS A 257 -5.00 1.12 -13.35
CA LYS A 257 -4.46 0.72 -14.66
C LYS A 257 -3.31 1.61 -15.14
N GLU A 258 -3.37 2.90 -14.86
CA GLU A 258 -2.40 3.91 -15.28
C GLU A 258 -1.06 3.84 -14.53
N TYR A 259 -1.03 3.19 -13.35
CA TYR A 259 0.14 3.12 -12.47
C TYR A 259 0.77 1.73 -12.44
N ARG A 260 0.60 0.99 -13.53
CA ARG A 260 1.17 -0.34 -13.70
C ARG A 260 2.62 -0.24 -14.14
N LEU A 261 3.41 -1.22 -13.71
CA LEU A 261 4.78 -1.34 -14.19
C LEU A 261 4.79 -1.66 -15.68
N THR A 262 5.70 -1.03 -16.40
CA THR A 262 6.00 -1.40 -17.77
C THR A 262 6.63 -2.80 -17.81
N ARG A 263 6.55 -3.45 -18.97
CA ARG A 263 7.22 -4.73 -19.20
C ARG A 263 8.70 -4.67 -18.84
N ASN A 264 9.39 -3.59 -19.24
CA ASN A 264 10.82 -3.42 -18.98
C ASN A 264 11.13 -3.30 -17.48
N GLN A 265 10.31 -2.58 -16.73
CA GLN A 265 10.45 -2.49 -15.26
C GLN A 265 10.27 -3.86 -14.60
N LEU A 266 9.29 -4.65 -15.05
CA LEU A 266 9.09 -6.02 -14.55
C LEU A 266 10.25 -6.94 -14.90
N VAL A 267 10.74 -6.91 -16.15
CA VAL A 267 11.91 -7.71 -16.57
C VAL A 267 13.14 -7.40 -15.71
N LYS A 268 13.38 -6.11 -15.44
CA LYS A 268 14.48 -5.66 -14.58
C LYS A 268 14.31 -6.11 -13.13
N TYR A 269 13.12 -5.91 -12.55
CA TYR A 269 12.81 -6.28 -11.17
C TYR A 269 12.89 -7.80 -10.94
N LEU A 270 12.29 -8.58 -11.85
CA LEU A 270 12.27 -10.05 -11.82
C LEU A 270 13.60 -10.66 -12.27
N ASN A 271 14.56 -9.84 -12.68
CA ASN A 271 15.90 -10.26 -13.12
C ASN A 271 15.85 -11.33 -14.24
N LEU A 272 14.93 -11.17 -15.20
CA LEU A 272 14.70 -12.16 -16.26
C LEU A 272 15.78 -12.11 -17.34
N ASN A 273 16.10 -13.26 -17.90
CA ASN A 273 16.82 -13.37 -19.17
C ASN A 273 15.88 -13.02 -20.32
N ILE A 274 16.38 -12.23 -21.26
CA ILE A 274 15.67 -11.91 -22.51
C ILE A 274 16.21 -12.84 -23.58
N ILE A 275 15.35 -13.71 -24.09
CA ILE A 275 15.68 -14.64 -25.16
C ILE A 275 15.09 -14.06 -26.45
N LYS A 276 15.95 -13.79 -27.43
CA LYS A 276 15.52 -13.47 -28.79
C LYS A 276 15.44 -14.77 -29.56
N LYS A 277 14.29 -15.03 -30.17
CA LYS A 277 14.09 -16.17 -31.07
C LYS A 277 14.49 -15.79 -32.49
N ASP A 278 14.66 -16.81 -33.33
CA ASP A 278 15.06 -16.68 -34.74
C ASP A 278 14.04 -15.87 -35.57
N ASP A 279 12.79 -15.78 -35.10
CA ASP A 279 11.71 -15.00 -35.72
C ASP A 279 11.60 -13.56 -35.20
N ASP A 280 12.66 -13.04 -34.56
CA ASP A 280 12.71 -11.75 -33.85
C ASP A 280 11.71 -11.62 -32.68
N SER A 281 11.01 -12.71 -32.30
CA SER A 281 10.11 -12.67 -31.15
C SER A 281 10.88 -12.73 -29.83
N LEU A 282 10.31 -12.07 -28.81
CA LEU A 282 10.87 -12.02 -27.47
C LEU A 282 10.27 -13.11 -26.59
N ASP A 283 11.13 -13.77 -25.83
CA ASP A 283 10.77 -14.70 -24.78
C ASP A 283 11.53 -14.35 -23.49
N TYR A 284 11.04 -14.80 -22.35
CA TYR A 284 11.63 -14.50 -21.05
C TYR A 284 11.80 -15.77 -20.22
N GLU A 285 12.87 -15.80 -19.46
CA GLU A 285 13.18 -16.91 -18.57
C GLU A 285 13.70 -16.41 -17.22
N PHE A 286 13.31 -17.08 -16.14
CA PHE A 286 13.84 -16.79 -14.81
C PHE A 286 15.24 -17.37 -14.69
N LYS A 287 16.18 -16.59 -14.14
CA LYS A 287 17.56 -17.04 -13.89
C LYS A 287 17.63 -18.13 -12.83
N ASN A 288 16.75 -18.05 -11.84
CA ASN A 288 16.72 -18.92 -10.67
C ASN A 288 15.32 -19.48 -10.48
N GLU A 289 15.19 -20.55 -9.69
CA GLU A 289 13.88 -21.05 -9.29
C GLU A 289 13.10 -20.00 -8.49
N ILE A 290 11.81 -19.89 -8.79
CA ILE A 290 10.90 -19.00 -8.07
C ILE A 290 10.05 -19.79 -7.07
N ASN A 291 9.79 -19.19 -5.91
CA ASN A 291 8.94 -19.80 -4.89
C ASN A 291 7.44 -19.58 -5.17
N TYR A 292 6.61 -20.32 -4.45
CA TYR A 292 5.15 -20.27 -4.51
C TYR A 292 4.58 -18.85 -4.36
N PHE A 293 5.14 -18.02 -3.48
CA PHE A 293 4.66 -16.65 -3.26
C PHE A 293 4.95 -15.74 -4.45
N VAL A 294 6.13 -15.86 -5.07
CA VAL A 294 6.46 -15.14 -6.29
C VAL A 294 5.47 -15.52 -7.39
N ILE A 295 5.25 -16.82 -7.61
CA ILE A 295 4.33 -17.31 -8.65
C ILE A 295 2.92 -16.75 -8.45
N THR A 296 2.36 -16.89 -7.25
CA THR A 296 0.98 -16.47 -6.95
C THR A 296 0.81 -14.95 -7.08
N VAL A 297 1.75 -14.17 -6.54
CA VAL A 297 1.69 -12.70 -6.65
C VAL A 297 1.83 -12.24 -8.11
N LEU A 298 2.71 -12.85 -8.89
CA LEU A 298 2.87 -12.52 -10.32
C LEU A 298 1.60 -12.84 -11.11
N LEU A 299 1.01 -14.02 -10.91
CA LEU A 299 -0.27 -14.36 -11.56
C LEU A 299 -1.38 -13.38 -11.14
N PHE A 300 -1.42 -13.00 -9.86
CA PHE A 300 -2.39 -12.04 -9.33
C PHE A 300 -2.21 -10.62 -9.89
N TYR A 301 -0.96 -10.21 -10.12
CA TYR A 301 -0.61 -8.91 -10.70
C TYR A 301 -0.84 -8.88 -12.22
N PHE A 302 -0.43 -9.93 -12.94
CA PHE A 302 -0.51 -10.00 -14.40
C PHE A 302 -1.93 -10.21 -14.90
N LYS A 303 -2.70 -11.09 -14.25
CA LYS A 303 -4.05 -11.48 -14.68
C LYS A 303 -4.06 -11.88 -16.17
N ASP A 304 -5.07 -11.41 -16.90
CA ASP A 304 -5.19 -11.54 -18.36
C ASP A 304 -4.86 -10.23 -19.08
N ILE A 305 -3.94 -9.43 -18.53
CA ILE A 305 -3.50 -8.18 -19.15
C ILE A 305 -2.57 -8.50 -20.33
N LYS A 306 -2.99 -8.11 -21.54
CA LYS A 306 -2.24 -8.37 -22.80
C LYS A 306 -0.78 -7.93 -22.76
N GLN A 307 -0.46 -6.81 -22.09
CA GLN A 307 0.90 -6.30 -21.95
C GLN A 307 1.87 -7.32 -21.30
N TYR A 308 1.35 -8.20 -20.44
CA TYR A 308 2.12 -9.15 -19.65
C TYR A 308 2.02 -10.60 -20.13
N SER A 309 1.42 -10.85 -21.31
CA SER A 309 1.24 -12.21 -21.84
C SER A 309 2.55 -13.02 -21.87
N LEU A 310 3.62 -12.44 -22.42
CA LEU A 310 4.93 -13.10 -22.50
C LEU A 310 5.54 -13.36 -21.11
N LEU A 311 5.36 -12.45 -20.15
CA LEU A 311 5.83 -12.64 -18.78
C LEU A 311 5.04 -13.74 -18.06
N LYS A 312 3.73 -13.84 -18.33
CA LYS A 312 2.87 -14.92 -17.82
C LYS A 312 3.29 -16.28 -18.39
N GLU A 313 3.68 -16.34 -19.67
CA GLU A 313 4.25 -17.57 -20.24
C GLU A 313 5.59 -17.96 -19.58
N ALA A 314 6.45 -16.99 -19.27
CA ALA A 314 7.67 -17.24 -18.51
C ALA A 314 7.38 -17.83 -17.12
N VAL A 315 6.36 -17.31 -16.42
CA VAL A 315 5.91 -17.86 -15.12
C VAL A 315 5.40 -19.29 -15.28
N LYS A 316 4.62 -19.59 -16.32
CA LYS A 316 4.15 -20.96 -16.61
C LYS A 316 5.30 -21.92 -16.85
N LYS A 317 6.30 -21.54 -17.63
CA LYS A 317 7.50 -22.36 -17.85
C LYS A 317 8.23 -22.64 -16.54
N ALA A 318 8.44 -21.61 -15.72
CA ALA A 318 9.08 -21.75 -14.41
C ALA A 318 8.29 -22.68 -13.47
N ILE A 319 6.95 -22.62 -13.49
CA ILE A 319 6.09 -23.55 -12.74
C ILE A 319 6.32 -24.99 -13.19
N ILE A 320 6.34 -25.25 -14.50
CA ILE A 320 6.54 -26.61 -15.03
C ILE A 320 7.91 -27.13 -14.61
N ILE A 321 8.98 -26.35 -14.78
CA ILE A 321 10.34 -26.70 -14.36
C ILE A 321 10.37 -27.06 -12.87
N LYS A 322 9.77 -26.23 -12.00
CA LYS A 322 9.70 -26.46 -10.56
C LYS A 322 8.97 -27.76 -10.19
N ILE A 323 7.85 -28.07 -10.87
CA ILE A 323 7.10 -29.31 -10.61
C ILE A 323 7.90 -30.53 -11.10
N THR A 324 8.51 -30.44 -12.28
CA THR A 324 9.26 -31.56 -12.87
C THR A 324 10.60 -31.82 -12.20
N GLY A 325 11.19 -30.81 -11.55
CA GLY A 325 12.41 -30.96 -10.74
C GLY A 325 12.21 -31.85 -9.51
N ILE A 326 10.97 -32.12 -9.11
CA ILE A 326 10.63 -33.08 -8.05
C ILE A 326 10.11 -34.37 -8.67
N GLU A 327 10.66 -35.50 -8.20
CA GLU A 327 10.19 -36.84 -8.57
C GLU A 327 8.68 -36.99 -8.34
N GLU A 328 7.98 -37.65 -9.27
CA GLU A 328 6.52 -37.73 -9.29
C GLU A 328 5.91 -38.26 -7.99
N ASN A 329 6.50 -39.31 -7.42
CA ASN A 329 6.09 -39.92 -6.15
C ASN A 329 6.29 -39.02 -4.91
N LYS A 330 7.08 -37.94 -5.02
CA LYS A 330 7.37 -36.98 -3.95
C LYS A 330 6.58 -35.67 -4.10
N ARG A 331 6.01 -35.37 -5.26
CA ARG A 331 5.29 -34.10 -5.54
C ARG A 331 4.17 -33.81 -4.53
N THR A 332 3.39 -34.81 -4.16
CA THR A 332 2.28 -34.69 -3.19
C THR A 332 2.74 -34.61 -1.73
N LYS A 333 4.01 -34.94 -1.45
CA LYS A 333 4.62 -34.83 -0.12
C LYS A 333 5.34 -33.50 0.07
N HIS A 334 5.53 -32.72 -1.01
CA HIS A 334 6.19 -31.42 -0.96
C HIS A 334 5.17 -30.31 -0.69
N SER A 335 5.17 -29.76 0.53
CA SER A 335 4.16 -28.80 0.99
C SER A 335 4.00 -27.59 0.05
N GLU A 336 5.10 -27.00 -0.42
CA GLU A 336 5.04 -25.86 -1.34
C GLU A 336 4.35 -26.23 -2.67
N LEU A 337 4.60 -27.44 -3.20
CA LEU A 337 3.99 -27.88 -4.46
C LEU A 337 2.50 -28.16 -4.30
N VAL A 338 2.09 -28.68 -3.15
CA VAL A 338 0.66 -28.90 -2.84
C VAL A 338 -0.08 -27.57 -2.75
N LEU A 339 0.46 -26.58 -2.03
CA LEU A 339 -0.12 -25.24 -1.97
C LEU A 339 -0.22 -24.61 -3.36
N LEU A 340 0.88 -24.68 -4.12
CA LEU A 340 0.94 -24.18 -5.49
C LEU A 340 -0.10 -24.87 -6.38
N PHE A 341 -0.22 -26.19 -6.31
CA PHE A 341 -1.18 -26.95 -7.11
C PHE A 341 -2.61 -26.44 -6.94
N PHE A 342 -3.12 -26.37 -5.71
CA PHE A 342 -4.50 -25.91 -5.47
C PHE A 342 -4.74 -24.48 -5.94
N ASP A 343 -3.77 -23.60 -5.74
CA ASP A 343 -3.86 -22.22 -6.21
C ASP A 343 -3.78 -22.11 -7.74
N LEU A 344 -2.98 -22.92 -8.42
CA LEU A 344 -2.94 -22.96 -9.89
C LEU A 344 -4.26 -23.46 -10.49
N ILE A 345 -4.84 -24.52 -9.94
CA ILE A 345 -6.11 -25.07 -10.45
C ILE A 345 -7.27 -24.10 -10.17
N SER A 346 -7.25 -23.38 -9.04
CA SER A 346 -8.28 -22.38 -8.71
C SER A 346 -8.06 -21.01 -9.37
N CYS A 347 -6.85 -20.70 -9.84
CA CYS A 347 -6.53 -19.41 -10.43
C CYS A 347 -7.37 -19.12 -11.69
N PRO A 348 -8.19 -18.05 -11.73
CA PRO A 348 -9.02 -17.73 -12.89
C PRO A 348 -8.19 -17.28 -14.08
N TYR A 349 -6.99 -16.75 -13.83
CA TYR A 349 -6.06 -16.26 -14.83
C TYR A 349 -5.25 -17.40 -15.48
N LEU A 350 -5.70 -18.65 -15.41
CA LEU A 350 -5.06 -19.79 -16.10
C LEU A 350 -6.10 -20.62 -16.88
N ASN A 351 -7.21 -20.00 -17.24
CA ASN A 351 -8.35 -20.64 -17.92
C ASN A 351 -8.24 -20.57 -19.46
N GLU A 352 -7.23 -19.90 -20.00
CA GLU A 352 -7.04 -19.77 -21.44
C GLU A 352 -6.90 -21.11 -22.17
N GLN A 353 -7.26 -21.11 -23.46
CA GLN A 353 -7.21 -22.29 -24.34
C GLN A 353 -7.91 -23.51 -23.73
N ASP A 354 -9.11 -23.29 -23.19
CA ASP A 354 -9.91 -24.31 -22.51
C ASP A 354 -9.09 -25.01 -21.40
N PHE A 355 -8.53 -24.24 -20.46
CA PHE A 355 -7.78 -24.78 -19.31
C PHE A 355 -6.56 -25.64 -19.68
N LYS A 356 -5.94 -25.45 -20.86
CA LYS A 356 -4.80 -26.26 -21.34
C LYS A 356 -3.68 -26.39 -20.31
N PHE A 357 -3.26 -25.28 -19.70
CA PHE A 357 -2.20 -25.28 -18.70
C PHE A 357 -2.59 -26.04 -17.43
N LYS A 358 -3.81 -25.87 -16.93
CA LYS A 358 -4.31 -26.60 -15.76
C LYS A 358 -4.36 -28.11 -16.00
N ARG A 359 -4.78 -28.54 -17.20
CA ARG A 359 -4.77 -29.96 -17.58
C ARG A 359 -3.35 -30.54 -17.60
N GLN A 360 -2.37 -29.76 -18.03
CA GLN A 360 -0.96 -30.16 -17.99
C GLN A 360 -0.48 -30.31 -16.54
N VAL A 361 -0.79 -29.36 -15.66
CA VAL A 361 -0.47 -29.45 -14.22
C VAL A 361 -1.12 -30.68 -13.59
N LEU A 362 -2.40 -30.97 -13.90
CA LEU A 362 -3.08 -32.18 -13.41
C LEU A 362 -2.39 -33.48 -13.86
N THR A 363 -1.88 -33.52 -15.10
CA THR A 363 -1.06 -34.65 -15.57
C THR A 363 0.19 -34.82 -14.71
N LEU A 364 0.92 -33.72 -14.45
CA LEU A 364 2.16 -33.76 -13.69
C LEU A 364 1.95 -34.21 -12.23
N PHE A 365 0.76 -34.03 -11.67
CA PHE A 365 0.41 -34.53 -10.33
C PHE A 365 -0.23 -35.93 -10.34
N GLY A 366 -0.30 -36.59 -11.50
CA GLY A 366 -0.84 -37.96 -11.61
C GLY A 366 -2.35 -38.05 -11.39
N VAL A 367 -3.10 -36.96 -11.60
CA VAL A 367 -4.56 -36.96 -11.42
C VAL A 367 -5.23 -37.73 -12.55
N LYS A 368 -5.84 -38.87 -12.21
CA LYS A 368 -6.45 -39.83 -13.16
C LYS A 368 -7.92 -39.52 -13.52
N THR A 369 -8.61 -38.73 -12.71
CA THR A 369 -10.02 -38.35 -12.92
C THR A 369 -10.20 -37.52 -14.19
N GLU A 370 -11.43 -37.44 -14.71
CA GLU A 370 -11.76 -36.51 -15.80
C GLU A 370 -11.36 -35.08 -15.39
N LYS A 371 -10.32 -34.57 -16.04
CA LYS A 371 -9.65 -33.32 -15.63
C LYS A 371 -10.59 -32.12 -15.69
N LEU A 372 -11.52 -32.12 -16.64
CA LEU A 372 -12.46 -31.02 -16.82
C LEU A 372 -13.48 -30.96 -15.66
N GLU A 373 -14.00 -32.10 -15.22
CA GLU A 373 -14.87 -32.16 -14.03
C GLU A 373 -14.14 -31.72 -12.76
N PHE A 374 -12.89 -32.17 -12.58
CA PHE A 374 -12.07 -31.74 -11.44
C PHE A 374 -11.85 -30.23 -11.43
N ILE A 375 -11.50 -29.64 -12.58
CA ILE A 375 -11.33 -28.19 -12.71
C ILE A 375 -12.64 -27.47 -12.40
N LYS A 376 -13.77 -27.91 -12.96
CA LYS A 376 -15.10 -27.33 -12.70
C LYS A 376 -15.47 -27.41 -11.22
N PHE A 377 -15.14 -28.51 -10.54
CA PHE A 377 -15.34 -28.65 -9.10
C PHE A 377 -14.48 -27.66 -8.31
N VAL A 378 -13.19 -27.58 -8.62
CA VAL A 378 -12.26 -26.68 -7.92
C VAL A 378 -12.63 -25.20 -8.13
N VAL A 379 -13.06 -24.82 -9.34
CA VAL A 379 -13.51 -23.45 -9.65
C VAL A 379 -14.80 -23.08 -8.93
N LYS A 380 -15.65 -24.06 -8.56
CA LYS A 380 -16.83 -23.81 -7.72
C LYS A 380 -16.47 -23.54 -6.25
N GLN A 381 -15.30 -23.96 -5.79
CA GLN A 381 -14.83 -23.64 -4.44
C GLN A 381 -14.46 -22.16 -4.38
N LYS A 382 -14.92 -21.46 -3.33
CA LYS A 382 -14.79 -20.00 -3.23
C LYS A 382 -13.33 -19.57 -3.30
N TYR A 383 -12.48 -20.08 -2.40
CA TYR A 383 -11.03 -19.87 -2.36
C TYR A 383 -10.34 -21.09 -1.73
N TRP A 384 -9.09 -21.36 -2.14
CA TRP A 384 -8.21 -22.32 -1.45
C TRP A 384 -7.27 -21.60 -0.50
N PHE A 385 -6.11 -21.15 -1.00
CA PHE A 385 -5.14 -20.37 -0.22
C PHE A 385 -5.08 -18.92 -0.69
N THR A 386 -5.27 -18.68 -2.00
CA THR A 386 -5.28 -17.34 -2.58
C THR A 386 -6.69 -16.85 -2.91
N LYS A 387 -6.99 -15.61 -2.49
CA LYS A 387 -8.19 -14.86 -2.86
C LYS A 387 -7.96 -14.09 -4.17
N TRP A 388 -8.27 -14.73 -5.30
CA TRP A 388 -7.96 -14.21 -6.64
C TRP A 388 -8.81 -13.01 -7.09
N ASP A 389 -10.01 -12.86 -6.53
CA ASP A 389 -10.96 -11.78 -6.80
C ASP A 389 -11.45 -11.13 -5.48
N ASN A 390 -12.15 -10.00 -5.56
CA ASN A 390 -12.69 -9.28 -4.38
C ASN A 390 -11.68 -9.02 -3.24
N PHE A 391 -10.39 -8.99 -3.59
CA PHE A 391 -9.29 -8.76 -2.67
C PHE A 391 -9.16 -7.28 -2.34
N ASN A 392 -9.19 -6.94 -1.04
CA ASN A 392 -9.04 -5.59 -0.51
C ASN A 392 -7.82 -5.57 0.39
N LEU A 393 -6.70 -4.99 -0.09
CA LEU A 393 -5.43 -5.07 0.62
C LEU A 393 -5.54 -4.48 2.02
N LEU A 394 -6.25 -3.36 2.16
CA LEU A 394 -6.39 -2.70 3.47
C LEU A 394 -7.07 -3.60 4.50
N GLU A 395 -8.14 -4.32 4.13
CA GLU A 395 -8.85 -5.23 5.04
C GLU A 395 -7.97 -6.41 5.45
N GLU A 396 -7.33 -7.05 4.49
CA GLU A 396 -6.43 -8.20 4.74
C GLU A 396 -5.24 -7.77 5.61
N MET A 397 -4.69 -6.56 5.39
CA MET A 397 -3.60 -6.02 6.20
C MET A 397 -4.03 -5.65 7.61
N ASN A 398 -5.25 -5.14 7.81
CA ASN A 398 -5.78 -4.84 9.13
C ASN A 398 -6.05 -6.12 9.93
N ALA A 399 -6.63 -7.15 9.31
CA ALA A 399 -6.82 -8.46 9.93
C ALA A 399 -5.50 -9.10 10.36
N LYS A 400 -4.45 -8.98 9.52
CA LYS A 400 -3.10 -9.44 9.87
C LYS A 400 -2.49 -8.64 11.01
N SER A 401 -2.70 -7.32 11.05
CA SER A 401 -2.16 -6.44 12.10
C SER A 401 -2.82 -6.71 13.47
N SER A 402 -4.12 -7.02 13.51
CA SER A 402 -4.84 -7.32 14.77
C SER A 402 -4.39 -8.60 15.47
N LEU A 403 -3.60 -9.44 14.79
CA LEU A 403 -3.00 -10.65 15.36
C LEU A 403 -1.60 -10.38 15.95
N GLU A 404 -1.06 -9.17 15.83
CA GLU A 404 0.21 -8.81 16.46
C GLU A 404 -0.02 -8.50 17.95
N PRO A 405 0.70 -9.17 18.88
CA PRO A 405 0.49 -9.02 20.33
C PRO A 405 0.86 -7.63 20.89
N TYR A 406 1.37 -6.72 20.04
CA TYR A 406 1.75 -5.36 20.38
C TYR A 406 1.19 -4.38 19.33
N SER A 407 -0.13 -4.33 19.20
CA SER A 407 -0.85 -3.35 18.35
C SER A 407 -0.90 -1.96 18.98
#